data_AF-A0A650ANQ4-F1
#
_entry.id   AF-A0A650ANQ4-F1
#
_cell.length_a   1.000
_cell.length_b   1.000
_cell.length_c   1.000
_cell.angle_alpha   90.00
_cell.angle_beta   90.00
_cell.angle_gamma   90.00
#
_symmetry.space_group_name_H-M   'P 1'
#
loop_
_entity.id
_entity.type
_entity.pdbx_description
1 polymer ?
#
loop_
_entity_poly.entity_id
_entity_poly.type
_entity_poly.pdbx_seq_one_letter_code
_entity_poly.pdbx_strand_id
1 'polypeptide(L)'
;MKKRTREQTGLIPRSILRTFERFRKQLLPGAEMLVIQEFRISRYQVIVSVRCLITLIFVPLFINILSKSFLIRPGVEYIWNQNHNEIFLNSYQENRALHDLHRFEEKVYFDSFVTDFAPSSNVLLQKQSFEIAKNYNLESIEAISNLFADFLSFLSLSVVFLLLKPQIIILKAFLSESLYSLSDTTKSFLLILGTDLLVGFHSPRGWEVFLEWLLRHFGLPENSDFMSLFVATFPVFLDTVFKYWIFRSLNKISPSTVATYHNIIE
;
A
#
# COMPACT_ATOMS: atom_id res chain seq x y z
N MET A 1 -36.44 -49.88 17.87
CA MET A 1 -35.48 -49.74 19.00
C MET A 1 -34.20 -50.53 18.65
N LYS A 2 -33.22 -49.91 17.99
CA LYS A 2 -32.02 -50.59 17.46
C LYS A 2 -30.90 -50.54 18.51
N LYS A 3 -30.49 -51.71 19.02
CA LYS A 3 -29.49 -51.88 20.09
C LYS A 3 -28.15 -51.24 19.69
N ARG A 4 -27.62 -50.37 20.55
CA ARG A 4 -26.23 -49.90 20.50
C ARG A 4 -25.31 -51.09 20.82
N THR A 5 -24.50 -51.52 19.86
CA THR A 5 -23.40 -52.46 20.08
C THR A 5 -22.34 -51.78 20.93
N ARG A 6 -22.21 -52.21 22.19
CA ARG A 6 -21.07 -51.89 23.05
C ARG A 6 -19.83 -52.48 22.38
N GLU A 7 -18.99 -51.63 21.80
CA GLU A 7 -17.67 -52.03 21.33
C GLU A 7 -16.84 -52.46 22.54
N GLN A 8 -16.29 -53.68 22.49
CA GLN A 8 -15.39 -54.19 23.50
C GLN A 8 -14.12 -53.34 23.49
N THR A 9 -13.88 -52.63 24.59
CA THR A 9 -12.60 -52.00 24.87
C THR A 9 -11.56 -53.12 25.06
N GLY A 10 -10.79 -53.41 24.01
CA GLY A 10 -9.52 -54.11 24.20
C GLY A 10 -8.71 -53.40 25.29
N LEU A 11 -7.95 -54.15 26.07
CA LEU A 11 -7.15 -53.70 27.24
C LEU A 11 -6.23 -52.48 26.98
N ILE A 12 -6.07 -52.05 25.73
CA ILE A 12 -5.25 -50.92 25.32
C ILE A 12 -6.10 -49.93 24.51
N PRO A 13 -6.26 -48.68 24.97
CA PRO A 13 -6.92 -47.61 24.23
C PRO A 13 -6.27 -47.36 22.86
N ARG A 14 -7.08 -47.19 21.81
CA ARG A 14 -6.59 -46.86 20.45
C ARG A 14 -5.71 -45.60 20.40
N SER A 15 -5.89 -44.67 21.35
CA SER A 15 -5.04 -43.49 21.51
C SER A 15 -3.60 -43.85 21.85
N ILE A 16 -3.38 -44.80 22.77
CA ILE A 16 -2.04 -45.26 23.16
C ILE A 16 -1.36 -45.98 22.01
N LEU A 17 -2.11 -46.80 21.27
CA LEU A 17 -1.58 -47.50 20.09
C LEU A 17 -1.13 -46.50 19.01
N ARG A 18 -1.92 -45.43 18.77
CA ARG A 18 -1.59 -44.37 17.81
C ARG A 18 -0.40 -43.52 18.26
N THR A 19 -0.24 -43.27 19.56
CA THR A 19 0.93 -42.57 20.11
C THR A 19 2.19 -43.45 20.03
N PHE A 20 2.05 -44.75 20.29
CA PHE A 20 3.15 -45.72 20.18
C PHE A 20 3.58 -45.95 18.73
N GLU A 21 2.66 -45.96 17.76
CA GLU A 21 3.01 -45.98 16.33
C GLU A 21 3.75 -44.72 15.89
N ARG A 22 3.37 -43.53 16.38
CA ARG A 22 4.11 -42.29 16.12
C ARG A 22 5.51 -42.32 16.73
N PHE A 23 5.63 -42.80 17.96
CA PHE A 23 6.90 -42.96 18.66
C PHE A 23 7.81 -44.00 17.96
N ARG A 24 7.25 -45.14 17.55
CA ARG A 24 7.96 -46.17 16.78
C ARG A 24 8.41 -45.65 15.41
N LYS A 25 7.62 -44.82 14.73
CA LYS A 25 8.03 -44.16 13.48
C LYS A 25 9.16 -43.16 13.68
N GLN A 26 9.23 -42.47 14.82
CA GLN A 26 10.34 -41.59 15.18
C GLN A 26 11.63 -42.36 15.50
N LEU A 27 11.52 -43.62 15.95
CA LEU A 27 12.63 -44.51 16.29
C LEU A 27 13.15 -45.38 15.13
N LEU A 28 12.50 -45.38 13.96
CA LEU A 28 12.92 -46.19 12.82
C LEU A 28 14.09 -45.53 12.05
N PRO A 29 15.07 -46.31 11.56
CA PRO A 29 16.16 -45.78 10.74
C PRO A 29 15.60 -45.16 9.45
N GLY A 30 15.88 -43.87 9.21
CA GLY A 30 15.35 -43.10 8.08
C GLY A 30 14.47 -41.90 8.47
N ALA A 31 13.99 -41.82 9.72
CA ALA A 31 13.29 -40.64 10.24
C ALA A 31 14.17 -39.38 10.20
N GLU A 32 15.48 -39.52 10.48
CA GLU A 32 16.46 -38.44 10.36
C GLU A 32 16.55 -37.89 8.93
N MET A 33 16.51 -38.76 7.90
CA MET A 33 16.53 -38.34 6.51
C MET A 33 15.26 -37.56 6.14
N LEU A 34 14.09 -37.97 6.66
CA LEU A 34 12.82 -37.28 6.45
C LEU A 34 12.82 -35.89 7.10
N VAL A 35 13.31 -35.77 8.34
CA VAL A 35 13.45 -34.48 9.04
C VAL A 35 14.41 -33.54 8.30
N ILE A 36 15.54 -34.06 7.81
CA ILE A 36 16.49 -33.29 7.00
C ILE A 36 15.83 -32.80 5.69
N GLN A 37 15.02 -33.63 5.05
CA GLN A 37 14.29 -33.24 3.83
C GLN A 37 13.23 -32.18 4.11
N GLU A 38 12.44 -32.32 5.17
CA GLU A 38 11.43 -31.34 5.59
C GLU A 38 12.07 -29.98 5.90
N PHE A 39 13.20 -29.99 6.61
CA PHE A 39 13.98 -28.79 6.87
C PHE A 39 14.49 -28.12 5.58
N ARG A 40 14.98 -28.91 4.60
CA ARG A 40 15.41 -28.38 3.30
C ARG A 40 14.26 -27.77 2.51
N ILE A 41 13.08 -28.41 2.53
CA ILE A 41 11.87 -27.91 1.85
C ILE A 41 11.42 -26.59 2.49
N SER A 42 11.34 -26.53 3.81
CA SER A 42 10.97 -25.31 4.54
C SER A 42 11.93 -24.16 4.24
N ARG A 43 13.25 -24.41 4.30
CA ARG A 43 14.26 -23.41 3.92
C ARG A 43 14.11 -22.93 2.48
N TYR A 44 13.87 -23.83 1.54
CA TYR A 44 13.64 -23.48 0.15
C TYR A 44 12.38 -22.61 -0.02
N GLN A 45 11.26 -22.97 0.64
CA GLN A 45 10.03 -22.18 0.63
C GLN A 45 10.26 -20.78 1.17
N VAL A 46 10.99 -20.62 2.27
CA VAL A 46 11.35 -19.31 2.83
C VAL A 46 12.14 -18.49 1.82
N ILE A 47 13.22 -19.04 1.26
CA ILE A 47 14.09 -18.32 0.32
C ILE A 47 13.31 -17.88 -0.93
N VAL A 48 12.50 -18.77 -1.50
CA VAL A 48 11.68 -18.46 -2.68
C VAL A 48 10.63 -17.42 -2.36
N SER A 49 9.98 -17.51 -1.19
CA SER A 49 8.95 -16.55 -0.76
C SER A 49 9.55 -15.16 -0.55
N VAL A 50 10.68 -15.05 0.16
CA VAL A 50 11.38 -13.78 0.38
C VAL A 50 11.84 -13.18 -0.94
N ARG A 51 12.44 -13.98 -1.84
CA ARG A 51 12.85 -13.50 -3.16
C ARG A 51 11.66 -13.04 -4.00
N CYS A 52 10.54 -13.77 -3.94
CA CYS A 52 9.31 -13.39 -4.64
C CYS A 52 8.77 -12.05 -4.13
N LEU A 53 8.71 -11.87 -2.80
CA LEU A 53 8.26 -10.64 -2.16
C LEU A 53 9.13 -9.44 -2.57
N ILE A 54 10.46 -9.60 -2.49
CA ILE A 54 11.42 -8.58 -2.93
C ILE A 54 11.18 -8.26 -4.41
N THR A 55 11.04 -9.27 -5.26
CA THR A 55 10.84 -9.04 -6.70
C THR A 55 9.53 -8.30 -7.00
N LEU A 56 8.44 -8.64 -6.32
CA LEU A 56 7.14 -7.98 -6.46
C LEU A 56 7.16 -6.50 -6.06
N ILE A 57 7.98 -6.13 -5.08
CA ILE A 57 8.10 -4.74 -4.59
C ILE A 57 9.10 -3.95 -5.44
N PHE A 58 10.30 -4.48 -5.63
CA PHE A 58 11.41 -3.71 -6.20
C PHE A 58 11.35 -3.61 -7.72
N VAL A 59 10.85 -4.61 -8.45
CA VAL A 59 10.84 -4.55 -9.92
C VAL A 59 9.93 -3.41 -10.42
N PRO A 60 8.68 -3.25 -9.98
CA PRO A 60 7.83 -2.16 -10.45
C PRO A 60 8.37 -0.78 -10.09
N LEU A 61 8.89 -0.63 -8.87
CA LEU A 61 9.53 0.61 -8.43
C LEU A 61 10.76 0.96 -9.27
N PHE A 62 11.59 -0.04 -9.57
CA PHE A 62 12.77 0.16 -10.40
C PHE A 62 12.40 0.56 -11.82
N ILE A 63 11.40 -0.09 -12.42
CA ILE A 63 10.89 0.27 -13.75
C ILE A 63 10.31 1.69 -13.74
N ASN A 64 9.54 2.06 -12.72
CA ASN A 64 9.00 3.42 -12.57
C ASN A 64 10.13 4.46 -12.54
N ILE A 65 11.10 4.31 -11.63
CA ILE A 65 12.21 5.26 -11.46
C ILE A 65 13.03 5.38 -12.74
N LEU A 66 13.43 4.24 -13.33
CA LEU A 66 14.23 4.25 -14.55
C LEU A 66 13.48 4.84 -15.75
N SER A 67 12.27 4.37 -16.01
CA SER A 67 11.50 4.86 -17.16
C SER A 67 11.17 6.34 -17.03
N LYS A 68 10.78 6.78 -15.82
CA LYS A 68 10.50 8.18 -15.52
C LYS A 68 11.73 9.05 -15.77
N SER A 69 12.87 8.66 -15.21
CA SER A 69 14.08 9.48 -15.25
C SER A 69 14.72 9.54 -16.64
N PHE A 70 14.77 8.43 -17.38
CA PHE A 70 15.54 8.35 -18.64
C PHE A 70 14.71 8.58 -19.90
N LEU A 71 13.40 8.26 -19.89
CA LEU A 71 12.59 8.27 -21.10
C LEU A 71 11.40 9.22 -20.99
N ILE A 72 10.59 9.05 -19.95
CA ILE A 72 9.29 9.71 -19.87
C ILE A 72 9.47 11.19 -19.58
N ARG A 73 10.16 11.57 -18.50
CA ARG A 73 10.34 12.98 -18.12
C ARG A 73 10.99 13.83 -19.22
N PRO A 74 12.14 13.44 -19.82
CA PRO A 74 12.72 14.23 -20.90
C PRO A 74 11.82 14.27 -22.15
N GLY A 75 11.09 13.19 -22.44
CA GLY A 75 10.13 13.15 -23.55
C GLY A 75 8.92 14.07 -23.34
N VAL A 76 8.34 14.05 -22.14
CA VAL A 76 7.23 14.91 -21.74
C VAL A 76 7.69 16.37 -21.74
N GLU A 77 8.85 16.68 -21.17
CA GLU A 77 9.41 18.04 -21.15
C GLU A 77 9.60 18.60 -22.56
N TYR A 78 10.12 17.79 -23.49
CA TYR A 78 10.28 18.18 -24.89
C TYR A 78 8.94 18.46 -25.58
N ILE A 79 7.97 17.53 -25.45
CA ILE A 79 6.66 17.66 -26.11
C ILE A 79 5.86 18.83 -25.51
N TRP A 80 5.86 18.96 -24.18
CA TRP A 80 5.15 20.00 -23.46
C TRP A 80 5.64 21.39 -23.85
N ASN A 81 6.96 21.64 -23.76
CA ASN A 81 7.53 22.95 -24.03
C ASN A 81 7.55 23.33 -25.53
N GLN A 82 7.44 22.37 -26.45
CA GLN A 82 7.37 22.66 -27.90
C GLN A 82 5.96 22.89 -28.42
N ASN A 83 4.99 22.10 -27.95
CA ASN A 83 3.65 22.06 -28.54
C ASN A 83 2.61 22.88 -27.76
N HIS A 84 2.86 23.20 -26.49
CA HIS A 84 1.93 23.97 -25.66
C HIS A 84 2.46 25.38 -25.43
N ASN A 85 1.66 26.38 -25.81
CA ASN A 85 1.88 27.78 -25.43
C ASN A 85 1.34 28.08 -24.02
N GLU A 86 0.58 27.15 -23.45
CA GLU A 86 0.01 27.25 -22.10
C GLU A 86 0.99 26.67 -21.08
N ILE A 87 1.28 27.44 -20.04
CA ILE A 87 2.23 27.07 -18.97
C ILE A 87 1.60 26.10 -17.96
N PHE A 88 0.27 26.16 -17.81
CA PHE A 88 -0.49 25.43 -16.79
C PHE A 88 -1.22 24.24 -17.39
N LEU A 89 -1.26 23.11 -16.67
CA LEU A 89 -2.00 21.93 -17.10
C LEU A 89 -3.52 22.12 -17.07
N ASN A 90 -4.02 22.92 -16.12
CA ASN A 90 -5.43 23.19 -15.92
C ASN A 90 -5.67 24.52 -15.18
N SER A 91 -6.93 24.97 -15.20
CA SER A 91 -7.35 26.22 -14.55
C SER A 91 -7.13 26.23 -13.04
N TYR A 92 -7.11 25.06 -12.40
CA TYR A 92 -6.83 24.97 -10.97
C TYR A 92 -5.37 25.32 -10.65
N GLN A 93 -4.41 24.80 -11.42
CA GLN A 93 -3.00 25.19 -11.29
C GLN A 93 -2.79 26.67 -11.60
N GLU A 94 -3.46 27.19 -12.63
CA GLU A 94 -3.41 28.61 -12.97
C GLU A 94 -3.92 29.50 -11.81
N ASN A 95 -5.07 29.16 -11.23
CA ASN A 95 -5.62 29.90 -10.09
C ASN A 95 -4.68 29.90 -8.88
N ARG A 96 -3.99 28.77 -8.60
CA ARG A 96 -2.98 28.72 -7.54
C ARG A 96 -1.77 29.58 -7.84
N ALA A 97 -1.27 29.54 -9.08
CA ALA A 97 -0.16 30.37 -9.51
C ALA A 97 -0.47 31.86 -9.40
N LEU A 98 -1.69 32.26 -9.79
CA LEU A 98 -2.18 33.64 -9.63
C LEU A 98 -2.31 34.03 -8.16
N HIS A 99 -2.82 33.14 -7.32
CA HIS A 99 -2.91 33.38 -5.88
C HIS A 99 -1.53 33.54 -5.23
N ASP A 100 -0.55 32.72 -5.61
CA ASP A 100 0.83 32.84 -5.13
C ASP A 100 1.49 34.15 -5.57
N LEU A 101 1.23 34.59 -6.81
CA LEU A 101 1.70 35.86 -7.32
C LEU A 101 1.07 37.04 -6.58
N HIS A 102 -0.25 37.01 -6.36
CA HIS A 102 -0.98 38.04 -5.62
C HIS A 102 -0.46 38.16 -4.18
N ARG A 103 -0.26 37.04 -3.50
CA ARG A 103 0.32 37.04 -2.14
C ARG A 103 1.71 37.65 -2.10
N PHE A 104 2.53 37.41 -3.12
CA PHE A 104 3.84 38.02 -3.23
C PHE A 104 3.73 39.53 -3.50
N GLU A 105 2.82 39.94 -4.38
CA GLU A 105 2.54 41.35 -4.66
C GLU A 105 2.10 42.11 -3.40
N GLU A 106 1.16 41.57 -2.62
CA GLU A 106 0.71 42.14 -1.35
C GLU A 106 1.88 42.31 -0.37
N LYS A 107 2.78 41.32 -0.31
CA LYS A 107 3.97 41.38 0.55
C LYS A 107 4.91 42.51 0.10
N VAL A 108 5.21 42.59 -1.19
CA VAL A 108 6.08 43.63 -1.75
C VAL A 108 5.46 45.02 -1.58
N TYR A 109 4.14 45.14 -1.77
CA TYR A 109 3.39 46.36 -1.56
C TYR A 109 3.48 46.80 -0.10
N PHE A 110 3.25 45.90 0.86
CA PHE A 110 3.41 46.18 2.28
C PHE A 110 4.84 46.62 2.64
N ASP A 111 5.85 45.88 2.19
CA ASP A 111 7.26 46.17 2.47
C ASP A 111 7.68 47.56 1.95
N SER A 112 7.05 48.03 0.86
CA SER A 112 7.29 49.36 0.30
C SER A 112 6.81 50.52 1.20
N PHE A 113 5.83 50.29 2.09
CA PHE A 113 5.42 51.29 3.09
C PHE A 113 6.26 51.26 4.36
N VAL A 114 6.90 50.12 4.64
CA VAL A 114 7.66 49.92 5.88
C VAL A 114 9.14 50.29 5.69
N THR A 115 9.68 50.18 4.48
CA THR A 115 11.11 50.34 4.20
C THR A 115 11.38 51.44 3.19
N ASP A 116 12.25 52.40 3.51
CA ASP A 116 12.66 53.51 2.62
C ASP A 116 13.42 53.06 1.34
N PHE A 117 13.70 51.75 1.21
CA PHE A 117 14.47 51.14 0.12
C PHE A 117 13.61 50.07 -0.59
N ALA A 118 12.62 50.51 -1.37
CA ALA A 118 11.90 49.60 -2.25
C ALA A 118 12.73 49.39 -3.54
N PRO A 119 13.28 48.19 -3.81
CA PRO A 119 13.79 47.91 -5.16
C PRO A 119 12.66 48.13 -6.17
N SER A 120 12.99 48.48 -7.42
CA SER A 120 11.99 48.72 -8.47
C SER A 120 10.97 47.57 -8.52
N SER A 121 9.77 47.80 -7.96
CA SER A 121 8.76 46.78 -7.69
C SER A 121 8.44 45.95 -8.93
N ASN A 122 8.39 46.61 -10.08
CA ASN A 122 8.11 45.97 -11.38
C ASN A 122 9.15 44.90 -11.77
N VAL A 123 10.45 45.12 -11.54
CA VAL A 123 11.49 44.14 -11.90
C VAL A 123 11.43 42.93 -10.97
N LEU A 124 11.13 43.15 -9.70
CA LEU A 124 10.99 42.08 -8.70
C LEU A 124 9.74 41.23 -8.98
N LEU A 125 8.61 41.85 -9.29
CA LEU A 125 7.37 41.17 -9.71
C LEU A 125 7.55 40.39 -11.01
N GLN A 126 8.28 40.94 -11.99
CA GLN A 126 8.58 40.23 -13.24
C GLN A 126 9.44 38.99 -13.00
N LYS A 127 10.46 39.08 -12.13
CA LYS A 127 11.27 37.90 -11.76
C LYS A 127 10.43 36.85 -11.05
N GLN A 128 9.62 37.26 -10.07
CA GLN A 128 8.79 36.33 -9.31
C GLN A 128 7.74 35.64 -10.20
N SER A 129 7.06 36.38 -11.07
CA SER A 129 6.08 35.80 -11.99
C SER A 129 6.71 34.76 -12.92
N PHE A 130 7.93 35.00 -13.41
CA PHE A 130 8.67 34.02 -14.19
C PHE A 130 9.04 32.77 -13.36
N GLU A 131 9.48 32.94 -12.12
CA GLU A 131 9.79 31.80 -11.23
C GLU A 131 8.54 30.96 -10.90
N ILE A 132 7.42 31.61 -10.60
CA ILE A 132 6.14 30.94 -10.37
C ILE A 132 5.72 30.17 -11.62
N ALA A 133 5.71 30.83 -12.79
CA ALA A 133 5.39 30.18 -14.06
C ALA A 133 6.28 28.95 -14.33
N LYS A 134 7.59 29.07 -14.11
CA LYS A 134 8.53 27.96 -14.29
C LYS A 134 8.25 26.80 -13.33
N ASN A 135 7.93 27.08 -12.08
CA ASN A 135 7.65 26.04 -11.08
C ASN A 135 6.38 25.26 -11.42
N TYR A 136 5.31 25.95 -11.79
CA TYR A 136 4.05 25.31 -12.20
C TYR A 136 4.16 24.58 -13.56
N ASN A 137 5.02 25.06 -14.46
CA ASN A 137 5.37 24.32 -15.69
C ASN A 137 6.04 22.97 -15.36
N LEU A 138 7.01 23.00 -14.43
CA LEU A 138 7.68 21.78 -13.97
C LEU A 138 6.72 20.84 -13.23
N GLU A 139 5.78 21.37 -12.44
CA GLU A 139 4.73 20.57 -11.80
C GLU A 139 3.85 19.88 -12.84
N SER A 140 3.48 20.58 -13.92
CA SER A 140 2.69 20.02 -15.03
C SER A 140 3.43 18.88 -15.74
N ILE A 141 4.70 19.09 -16.08
CA ILE A 141 5.58 18.07 -16.67
C ILE A 141 5.71 16.86 -15.74
N GLU A 142 5.87 17.11 -14.44
CA GLU A 142 6.01 16.05 -13.43
C GLU A 142 4.72 15.23 -13.30
N ALA A 143 3.56 15.88 -13.25
CA ALA A 143 2.25 15.23 -13.17
C ALA A 143 1.97 14.32 -14.38
N ILE A 144 2.23 14.81 -15.60
CA ILE A 144 2.09 14.01 -16.82
C ILE A 144 3.10 12.85 -16.79
N SER A 145 4.34 13.11 -16.39
CA SER A 145 5.38 12.09 -16.30
C SER A 145 5.04 10.99 -15.28
N ASN A 146 4.45 11.36 -14.15
CA ASN A 146 3.96 10.45 -13.12
C ASN A 146 2.90 9.51 -13.68
N LEU A 147 1.91 10.03 -14.39
CA LEU A 147 0.84 9.24 -14.99
C LEU A 147 1.40 8.09 -15.87
N PHE A 148 2.33 8.42 -16.77
CA PHE A 148 2.93 7.42 -17.66
C PHE A 148 3.86 6.45 -16.92
N ALA A 149 4.65 6.95 -15.96
CA ALA A 149 5.57 6.12 -15.18
C ALA A 149 4.81 5.12 -14.30
N ASP A 150 3.70 5.55 -13.70
CA ASP A 150 2.85 4.70 -12.88
C ASP A 150 2.10 3.67 -13.71
N PHE A 151 1.63 4.05 -14.90
CA PHE A 151 1.05 3.10 -15.83
C PHE A 151 2.05 2.00 -16.21
N LEU A 152 3.30 2.36 -16.48
CA LEU A 152 4.35 1.38 -16.78
C LEU A 152 4.72 0.53 -15.55
N SER A 153 4.74 1.12 -14.36
CA SER A 153 4.90 0.41 -13.10
C SER A 153 3.81 -0.64 -12.93
N PHE A 154 2.54 -0.26 -13.12
CA PHE A 154 1.40 -1.17 -13.06
C PHE A 154 1.49 -2.31 -14.08
N LEU A 155 1.90 -2.00 -15.32
CA LEU A 155 2.12 -3.01 -16.35
C LEU A 155 3.24 -3.98 -15.95
N SER A 156 4.36 -3.45 -15.44
CA SER A 156 5.48 -4.27 -15.00
C SER A 156 5.10 -5.17 -13.82
N LEU A 157 4.34 -4.66 -12.85
CA LEU A 157 3.79 -5.44 -11.75
C LEU A 157 2.89 -6.57 -12.28
N SER A 158 2.01 -6.26 -13.23
CA SER A 158 1.14 -7.25 -13.87
C SER A 158 1.93 -8.36 -14.57
N VAL A 159 3.01 -7.99 -15.29
CA VAL A 159 3.91 -8.96 -15.93
C VAL A 159 4.64 -9.81 -14.87
N VAL A 160 5.16 -9.21 -13.80
CA VAL A 160 5.80 -9.94 -12.69
C VAL A 160 4.82 -10.93 -12.05
N PHE A 161 3.55 -10.54 -11.85
CA PHE A 161 2.52 -11.44 -11.34
C PHE A 161 2.29 -12.65 -12.25
N LEU A 162 2.31 -12.45 -13.57
CA LEU A 162 2.14 -13.54 -14.54
C LEU A 162 3.36 -14.46 -14.60
N LEU A 163 4.57 -13.91 -14.56
CA LEU A 163 5.82 -14.66 -14.63
C LEU A 163 6.12 -15.43 -13.34
N LEU A 164 5.81 -14.86 -12.18
CA LEU A 164 6.11 -15.44 -10.87
C LEU A 164 4.95 -16.24 -10.27
N LYS A 165 3.97 -16.68 -11.07
CA LYS A 165 2.81 -17.46 -10.56
C LYS A 165 3.19 -18.62 -9.64
N PRO A 166 4.17 -19.50 -9.97
CA PRO A 166 4.57 -20.59 -9.08
C PRO A 166 5.12 -20.09 -7.74
N GLN A 167 5.97 -19.06 -7.77
CA GLN A 167 6.59 -18.48 -6.57
C GLN A 167 5.55 -17.77 -5.71
N ILE A 168 4.54 -17.15 -6.32
CA ILE A 168 3.41 -16.53 -5.62
C ILE A 168 2.57 -17.58 -4.88
N ILE A 169 2.35 -18.76 -5.49
CA ILE A 169 1.66 -19.86 -4.80
C ILE A 169 2.47 -20.32 -3.58
N ILE A 170 3.79 -20.45 -3.71
CA ILE A 170 4.69 -20.79 -2.61
C ILE A 170 4.65 -19.70 -1.52
N LEU A 171 4.73 -18.43 -1.91
CA LEU A 171 4.64 -17.27 -1.00
C LEU A 171 3.31 -17.27 -0.25
N LYS A 172 2.19 -17.52 -0.94
CA LYS A 172 0.87 -17.62 -0.32
C LYS A 172 0.80 -18.76 0.70
N ALA A 173 1.34 -19.93 0.34
CA ALA A 173 1.39 -21.07 1.25
C ALA A 173 2.23 -20.76 2.49
N PHE A 174 3.42 -20.18 2.29
CA PHE A 174 4.32 -19.77 3.37
C PHE A 174 3.69 -18.73 4.30
N LEU A 175 3.08 -17.67 3.76
CA LEU A 175 2.38 -16.66 4.55
C LEU A 175 1.20 -17.26 5.32
N SER A 176 0.44 -18.14 4.69
CA SER A 176 -0.68 -18.82 5.34
C SER A 176 -0.20 -19.71 6.49
N GLU A 177 0.86 -20.50 6.29
CA GLU A 177 1.45 -21.36 7.31
C GLU A 177 2.01 -20.52 8.47
N SER A 178 2.72 -19.44 8.16
CA SER A 178 3.22 -18.48 9.15
C SER A 178 2.08 -17.91 9.99
N LEU A 179 0.99 -17.45 9.37
CA LEU A 179 -0.18 -16.94 10.08
C LEU A 179 -0.87 -18.01 10.93
N TYR A 180 -1.04 -19.24 10.42
CA TYR A 180 -1.65 -20.34 11.17
C TYR A 180 -0.81 -20.80 12.37
N SER A 181 0.51 -20.72 12.26
CA SER A 181 1.44 -21.07 13.33
C SER A 181 1.37 -20.15 14.55
N LEU A 182 0.81 -18.94 14.39
CA LEU A 182 0.65 -17.98 15.48
C LEU A 182 -0.46 -18.40 16.45
N SER A 183 -0.42 -17.85 17.67
CA SER A 183 -1.51 -18.00 18.64
C SER A 183 -2.77 -17.25 18.17
N ASP A 184 -3.95 -17.71 18.56
CA ASP A 184 -5.22 -17.06 18.20
C ASP A 184 -5.26 -15.60 18.69
N THR A 185 -4.69 -15.31 19.86
CA THR A 185 -4.53 -13.94 20.37
C THR A 185 -3.63 -13.08 19.48
N THR A 186 -2.49 -13.60 19.04
CA THR A 186 -1.57 -12.87 18.13
C THR A 186 -2.21 -12.62 16.77
N LYS A 187 -2.96 -13.59 16.23
CA LYS A 187 -3.70 -13.42 14.98
C LYS A 187 -4.72 -12.30 15.10
N SER A 188 -5.55 -12.31 16.14
CA SER A 188 -6.54 -11.27 16.39
C SER A 188 -5.89 -9.91 16.59
N PHE A 189 -4.80 -9.83 17.36
CA PHE A 189 -4.05 -8.59 17.55
C PHE A 189 -3.48 -8.04 16.23
N LEU A 190 -2.83 -8.87 15.42
CA LEU A 190 -2.27 -8.45 14.12
C LEU A 190 -3.37 -7.99 13.15
N LEU A 191 -4.54 -8.63 13.20
CA LEU A 191 -5.69 -8.22 12.38
C LEU A 191 -6.21 -6.84 12.80
N ILE A 192 -6.43 -6.61 14.10
CA ILE A 192 -6.88 -5.32 14.63
C ILE A 192 -5.85 -4.22 14.34
N LEU A 193 -4.59 -4.47 14.66
CA LEU A 193 -3.50 -3.54 14.41
C LEU A 193 -3.40 -3.20 12.92
N GLY A 194 -3.54 -4.21 12.05
CA GLY A 194 -3.50 -4.03 10.61
C GLY A 194 -4.66 -3.18 10.09
N THR A 195 -5.88 -3.41 10.56
CA THR A 195 -7.04 -2.59 10.15
C THR A 195 -6.96 -1.17 10.64
N ASP A 196 -6.57 -0.97 11.91
CA ASP A 196 -6.53 0.36 12.49
C ASP A 196 -5.46 1.22 11.80
N LEU A 197 -4.32 0.61 11.45
CA LEU A 197 -3.24 1.27 10.71
C LEU A 197 -3.61 1.57 9.24
N LEU A 198 -4.35 0.68 8.57
CA LEU A 198 -4.75 0.89 7.17
C LEU A 198 -5.91 1.89 7.01
N VAL A 199 -6.86 1.89 7.95
CA VAL A 199 -8.06 2.72 7.85
C VAL A 199 -7.81 4.12 8.41
N GLY A 200 -6.97 4.27 9.43
CA GLY A 200 -6.42 5.58 9.84
C GLY A 200 -7.47 6.68 10.10
N PHE A 201 -8.69 6.34 10.50
CA PHE A 201 -9.81 7.28 10.67
C PHE A 201 -9.61 8.30 11.81
N HIS A 202 -8.53 8.15 12.59
CA HIS A 202 -8.20 9.01 13.71
C HIS A 202 -7.69 10.41 13.30
N SER A 203 -7.42 10.66 12.01
CA SER A 203 -7.06 11.99 11.54
C SER A 203 -7.68 12.32 10.18
N PRO A 204 -8.78 13.10 10.15
CA PRO A 204 -9.32 13.69 8.92
C PRO A 204 -8.24 14.41 8.10
N ARG A 205 -7.31 15.10 8.79
CA ARG A 205 -6.18 15.79 8.14
C ARG A 205 -5.20 14.83 7.47
N GLY A 206 -5.05 13.61 7.97
CA GLY A 206 -4.24 12.58 7.30
C GLY A 206 -4.80 12.23 5.92
N TRP A 207 -6.13 12.09 5.83
CA TRP A 207 -6.81 11.81 4.57
C TRP A 207 -6.80 12.99 3.60
N GLU A 208 -6.91 14.21 4.11
CA GLU A 208 -6.75 15.42 3.29
C GLU A 208 -5.36 15.50 2.67
N VAL A 209 -4.30 15.39 3.48
CA VAL A 209 -2.91 15.44 2.98
C VAL A 209 -2.64 14.32 1.98
N PHE A 210 -3.15 13.11 2.24
CA PHE A 210 -3.03 12.00 1.30
C PHE A 210 -3.72 12.29 -0.04
N LEU A 211 -4.94 12.82 -0.01
CA LEU A 211 -5.67 13.17 -1.23
C LEU A 211 -5.05 14.35 -1.97
N GLU A 212 -4.60 15.39 -1.29
CA GLU A 212 -3.88 16.51 -1.91
C GLU A 212 -2.64 16.00 -2.63
N TRP A 213 -1.87 15.14 -1.97
CA TRP A 213 -0.71 14.50 -2.58
C TRP A 213 -1.10 13.67 -3.82
N LEU A 214 -2.18 12.87 -3.74
CA LEU A 214 -2.64 12.03 -4.84
C LEU A 214 -3.11 12.87 -6.04
N LEU A 215 -3.90 13.92 -5.79
CA LEU A 215 -4.40 14.80 -6.85
C LEU A 215 -3.25 15.56 -7.51
N ARG A 216 -2.31 16.11 -6.73
CA ARG A 216 -1.09 16.76 -7.27
C ARG A 216 -0.24 15.80 -8.06
N HIS A 217 -0.07 14.57 -7.59
CA HIS A 217 0.71 13.53 -8.28
C HIS A 217 0.19 13.27 -9.70
N PHE A 218 -1.13 13.31 -9.91
CA PHE A 218 -1.78 13.18 -11.22
C PHE A 218 -2.11 14.51 -11.91
N GLY A 219 -1.78 15.65 -11.30
CA GLY A 219 -2.12 16.98 -11.84
C GLY A 219 -3.62 17.26 -11.89
N LEU A 220 -4.42 16.63 -11.02
CA LEU A 220 -5.85 16.82 -10.93
C LEU A 220 -6.21 18.02 -10.03
N PRO A 221 -7.34 18.70 -10.30
CA PRO A 221 -7.76 19.85 -9.50
C PRO A 221 -8.18 19.45 -8.08
N GLU A 222 -7.70 20.18 -7.07
CA GLU A 222 -8.17 20.02 -5.69
C GLU A 222 -9.49 20.77 -5.51
N ASN A 223 -10.59 20.03 -5.39
CA ASN A 223 -11.90 20.61 -5.07
C ASN A 223 -12.18 20.42 -3.58
N SER A 224 -12.31 21.51 -2.83
CA SER A 224 -12.54 21.50 -1.38
C SER A 224 -13.79 20.73 -0.95
N ASP A 225 -14.85 20.77 -1.76
CA ASP A 225 -16.11 20.08 -1.49
C ASP A 225 -15.94 18.57 -1.68
N PHE A 226 -15.27 18.17 -2.76
CA PHE A 226 -14.92 16.76 -3.01
C PHE A 226 -14.01 16.22 -1.92
N MET A 227 -12.96 16.96 -1.55
CA MET A 227 -12.01 16.60 -0.50
C MET A 227 -12.75 16.39 0.83
N SER A 228 -13.59 17.34 1.23
CA SER A 228 -14.38 17.26 2.46
C SER A 228 -15.36 16.07 2.45
N LEU A 229 -16.05 15.85 1.32
CA LEU A 229 -16.96 14.72 1.17
C LEU A 229 -16.22 13.38 1.27
N PHE A 230 -15.09 13.25 0.59
CA PHE A 230 -14.27 12.04 0.62
C PHE A 230 -13.77 11.76 2.03
N VAL A 231 -13.18 12.75 2.70
CA VAL A 231 -12.64 12.61 4.06
C VAL A 231 -13.74 12.24 5.06
N ALA A 232 -14.96 12.71 4.86
CA ALA A 232 -16.10 12.37 5.71
C ALA A 232 -16.68 10.96 5.47
N THR A 233 -16.60 10.43 4.23
CA THR A 233 -17.31 9.20 3.85
C THR A 233 -16.39 8.00 3.61
N PHE A 234 -15.28 8.20 2.90
CA PHE A 234 -14.42 7.11 2.45
C PHE A 234 -13.73 6.37 3.61
N PRO A 235 -13.16 7.03 4.64
CA PRO A 235 -12.54 6.31 5.76
C PRO A 235 -13.54 5.45 6.53
N VAL A 236 -14.76 5.96 6.76
CA VAL A 236 -15.83 5.23 7.44
C VAL A 236 -16.30 4.04 6.59
N PHE A 237 -16.47 4.24 5.29
CA PHE A 237 -16.80 3.16 4.37
C PHE A 237 -15.73 2.06 4.37
N LEU A 238 -14.46 2.45 4.27
CA LEU A 238 -13.32 1.53 4.27
C LEU A 238 -13.26 0.73 5.58
N ASP A 239 -13.47 1.38 6.73
CA ASP A 239 -13.58 0.74 8.05
C ASP A 239 -14.65 -0.37 8.06
N THR A 240 -15.87 -0.04 7.62
CA THR A 240 -16.98 -0.99 7.64
C THR A 240 -16.73 -2.19 6.72
N VAL A 241 -16.14 -1.98 5.55
CA VAL A 241 -15.80 -3.04 4.59
C VAL A 241 -14.74 -3.97 5.17
N PHE A 242 -13.68 -3.42 5.77
CA PHE A 242 -12.62 -4.23 6.40
C PHE A 242 -13.14 -5.01 7.60
N LYS A 243 -13.89 -4.38 8.51
CA LYS A 243 -14.52 -5.06 9.66
C LYS A 243 -15.43 -6.20 9.20
N TYR A 244 -16.27 -5.96 8.21
CA TYR A 244 -17.15 -6.99 7.64
C TYR A 244 -16.34 -8.14 7.00
N TRP A 245 -15.33 -7.82 6.20
CA TRP A 245 -14.51 -8.83 5.53
C TRP A 245 -13.74 -9.69 6.53
N ILE A 246 -13.20 -9.10 7.59
CA ILE A 246 -12.52 -9.82 8.67
C ILE A 246 -13.49 -10.72 9.41
N PHE A 247 -14.63 -10.20 9.85
CA PHE A 247 -15.65 -10.99 10.54
C PHE A 247 -16.10 -12.19 9.69
N ARG A 248 -16.35 -11.97 8.40
CA ARG A 248 -16.72 -13.04 7.46
C ARG A 248 -15.59 -14.04 7.24
N SER A 249 -14.34 -13.61 7.23
CA SER A 249 -13.18 -14.47 7.00
C SER A 249 -12.85 -15.31 8.24
N LEU A 250 -12.84 -14.69 9.42
CA LEU A 250 -12.58 -15.37 10.70
C LEU A 250 -13.65 -16.42 11.01
N ASN A 251 -14.93 -16.11 10.79
CA ASN A 251 -16.03 -17.06 10.99
C ASN A 251 -15.91 -18.34 10.13
N LYS A 252 -15.21 -18.27 8.99
CA LYS A 252 -14.99 -19.45 8.13
C LYS A 252 -13.78 -20.28 8.54
N ILE A 253 -12.80 -19.67 9.22
CA ILE A 253 -11.48 -20.27 9.46
C ILE A 253 -11.35 -20.76 10.91
N SER A 254 -11.81 -19.98 11.88
CA SER A 254 -11.66 -20.30 13.30
C SER A 254 -12.70 -19.56 14.17
N PRO A 255 -13.76 -20.24 14.61
CA PRO A 255 -14.75 -19.65 15.51
C PRO A 255 -14.15 -19.20 16.86
N SER A 256 -13.06 -19.82 17.33
CA SER A 256 -12.36 -19.40 18.56
C SER A 256 -11.67 -18.05 18.40
N THR A 257 -11.06 -17.79 17.24
CA THR A 257 -10.42 -16.51 16.94
C THR A 257 -11.43 -15.37 16.88
N VAL A 258 -12.67 -15.64 16.43
CA VAL A 258 -13.79 -14.68 16.45
C VAL A 258 -14.17 -14.31 17.88
N ALA A 259 -14.32 -15.30 18.77
CA ALA A 259 -14.63 -15.05 20.17
C ALA A 259 -13.53 -14.22 20.86
N THR A 260 -12.26 -14.51 20.59
CA THR A 260 -11.14 -13.72 21.11
C THR A 260 -11.10 -12.31 20.52
N TYR A 261 -11.40 -12.14 19.22
CA TYR A 261 -11.48 -10.83 18.58
C TYR A 261 -12.58 -9.96 19.21
N HIS A 262 -13.76 -10.54 19.49
CA HIS A 262 -14.82 -9.83 20.21
C HIS A 262 -14.38 -9.40 21.61
N ASN A 263 -13.79 -10.31 22.39
CA ASN A 263 -13.32 -10.01 23.75
C ASN A 263 -12.20 -8.95 23.82
N ILE A 264 -11.51 -8.65 22.71
CA ILE A 264 -10.45 -7.63 22.66
C ILE A 264 -11.01 -6.27 22.24
N ILE A 265 -12.12 -6.24 21.51
CA ILE A 265 -12.74 -5.02 20.97
C ILE A 265 -13.83 -4.47 21.89
N GLU A 266 -14.51 -5.34 22.63
CA GLU A 266 -15.51 -5.03 23.65
C GLU A 266 -14.85 -4.70 25.01
#